data_AF-A0A2V8WTZ1-F1
#
_entry.id   AF-A0A2V8WTZ1-F1
#
_cell.length_a   1.000
_cell.length_b   1.000
_cell.length_c   1.000
_cell.angle_alpha   90.00
_cell.angle_beta   90.00
_cell.angle_gamma   90.00
#
_symmetry.space_group_name_H-M   'P 1'
#
loop_
_entity.id
_entity.type
_entity.pdbx_description
1 polymer ?
#
loop_
_entity_poly.entity_id
_entity_poly.type
_entity_poly.pdbx_seq_one_letter_code
_entity_poly.pdbx_strand_id
1 'polypeptide(L)' 'MKTPRQLLDGFSARFGTAAKIYRAPGRVNLIGEHTDYNDGFVLPAAIEFYCWAVAAPRNDRKLVIHS' A
#
# COMPACT_ATOMS: atom_id res chain seq x y z
N MET A 1 4.89 -15.13 -0.98
CA MET A 1 4.63 -13.70 -1.27
C MET A 1 5.55 -13.24 -2.39
N LYS A 2 5.12 -12.30 -3.23
CA LYS A 2 5.99 -11.71 -4.27
C LYS A 2 7.06 -10.85 -3.61
N THR A 3 8.29 -10.92 -4.12
CA THR A 3 9.37 -10.01 -3.70
C THR A 3 9.16 -8.62 -4.29
N PRO A 4 9.79 -7.56 -3.73
CA PRO A 4 9.77 -6.21 -4.31
C PRO A 4 10.17 -6.18 -5.80
N ARG A 5 11.16 -7.00 -6.16
CA ARG A 5 11.62 -7.14 -7.55
C ARG A 5 10.55 -7.73 -8.46
N GLN A 6 9.89 -8.81 -8.03
CA GLN A 6 8.80 -9.42 -8.80
C GLN A 6 7.61 -8.47 -9.02
N LEU A 7 7.36 -7.54 -8.08
CA LEU A 7 6.32 -6.51 -8.23
C LEU A 7 6.73 -5.43 -9.24
N LEU A 8 7.99 -4.97 -9.21
CA LEU A 8 8.53 -4.03 -10.19
C LEU A 8 8.55 -4.64 -11.60
N ASP A 9 8.99 -5.89 -11.73
CA ASP A 9 9.03 -6.62 -13.00
C ASP A 9 7.62 -6.79 -13.58
N GLY A 10 6.64 -7.15 -12.72
CA GLY A 10 5.23 -7.26 -13.10
C GLY A 10 4.61 -5.93 -13.55
N PHE A 11 4.96 -4.83 -12.88
CA PHE A 11 4.53 -3.49 -13.30
C PHE A 11 5.14 -3.12 -14.65
N SER A 12 6.44 -3.34 -14.84
CA SER A 12 7.14 -3.05 -16.09
C SER A 12 6.55 -3.86 -17.25
N ALA A 13 6.27 -5.14 -17.04
CA ALA A 13 5.66 -6.01 -18.04
C ALA A 13 4.26 -5.53 -18.46
N ARG A 14 3.49 -4.91 -17.55
CA ARG A 14 2.12 -4.47 -17.81
C ARG A 14 2.01 -3.03 -18.32
N PHE A 15 2.84 -2.13 -17.83
CA PHE A 15 2.72 -0.69 -18.07
C PHE A 15 3.91 -0.09 -18.84
N GLY A 16 4.98 -0.86 -19.06
CA GLY A 16 6.09 -0.48 -19.94
C GLY A 16 6.94 0.70 -19.46
N THR A 17 6.90 1.04 -18.18
CA THR A 17 7.64 2.18 -17.62
C THR A 17 8.27 1.84 -16.28
N ALA A 18 9.39 2.51 -15.97
CA ALA A 18 10.02 2.42 -14.66
C ALA A 18 9.11 3.05 -13.59
N ALA A 19 9.07 2.42 -12.42
CA ALA A 19 8.17 2.81 -11.34
C ALA A 19 8.87 2.80 -9.98
N LYS A 20 8.24 3.47 -9.02
CA LYS A 20 8.62 3.41 -7.61
C LYS A 20 7.73 2.40 -6.89
N ILE A 21 8.32 1.71 -5.92
CA ILE A 21 7.62 0.76 -5.06
C ILE A 21 7.41 1.36 -3.67
N TYR A 22 6.22 1.12 -3.13
CA TYR A 22 5.78 1.58 -1.82
C TYR A 22 5.15 0.40 -1.08
N ARG A 23 5.15 0.46 0.26
CA ARG A 23 4.41 -0.47 1.09
C ARG A 23 3.74 0.25 2.25
N ALA A 24 2.58 -0.25 2.66
CA ALA A 24 1.91 0.15 3.88
C ALA A 24 1.57 -1.11 4.69
N PRO A 25 1.87 -1.15 5.99
CA PRO A 25 1.49 -2.28 6.85
C PRO A 25 -0.01 -2.23 7.12
N GLY A 26 -0.60 -3.40 7.30
CA GLY A 26 -1.84 -3.54 8.06
C GLY A 26 -1.60 -3.20 9.53
N ARG A 27 -2.68 -3.14 10.30
CA ARG A 27 -2.62 -2.87 11.74
C ARG A 27 -3.64 -3.71 12.49
N VAL A 28 -3.30 -4.05 13.71
CA VAL A 28 -4.27 -4.47 14.73
C VAL A 28 -4.37 -3.36 15.77
N ASN A 29 -5.50 -3.29 16.45
CA ASN A 29 -5.65 -2.39 17.58
C ASN A 29 -5.54 -3.19 18.87
N LEU A 30 -4.68 -2.75 19.78
CA LEU A 30 -4.42 -3.47 21.04
C LEU A 30 -5.50 -3.13 22.07
N ILE A 31 -5.93 -1.86 22.10
CA ILE A 31 -7.01 -1.35 22.94
C ILE A 31 -7.55 -0.04 22.36
N GLY A 32 -8.79 0.33 22.75
CA GLY A 32 -9.46 1.55 22.30
C GLY A 32 -10.42 1.33 21.12
N GLU A 33 -11.03 0.15 21.01
CA GLU A 33 -12.05 -0.08 19.97
C GLU A 33 -13.22 0.89 20.11
N HIS A 34 -13.73 1.37 18.97
CA HIS A 34 -14.88 2.27 18.92
C HIS A 34 -14.69 3.64 19.62
N THR A 35 -13.43 4.04 19.88
CA THR A 35 -13.13 5.32 20.54
C THR A 35 -12.61 6.40 19.58
N ASP A 36 -12.03 6.01 18.44
CA ASP A 36 -11.40 6.90 17.47
C ASP A 36 -12.36 7.91 16.85
N TYR A 37 -13.56 7.46 16.47
CA TYR A 37 -14.61 8.35 15.95
C TYR A 37 -15.36 9.14 17.04
N ASN A 38 -14.94 9.01 18.30
CA ASN A 38 -15.47 9.74 19.46
C ASN A 38 -14.37 10.60 20.14
N ASP A 39 -13.31 10.98 19.41
CA ASP A 39 -12.17 11.75 19.92
C ASP A 39 -11.44 11.12 21.12
N GLY A 40 -11.54 9.78 21.26
CA GLY A 40 -10.85 9.01 22.30
C GLY A 40 -9.44 8.56 21.90
N PHE A 41 -8.71 7.98 22.86
CA PHE A 41 -7.37 7.43 22.63
C PHE A 41 -7.43 6.00 22.10
N VAL A 42 -6.50 5.67 21.19
CA VAL A 42 -6.29 4.32 20.64
C VAL A 42 -4.84 3.89 20.78
N LEU A 43 -4.59 2.57 20.82
CA LEU A 43 -3.24 2.00 20.81
C LEU A 43 -3.10 0.95 19.69
N PRO A 44 -2.96 1.37 18.42
CA PRO A 44 -2.74 0.47 17.32
C PRO A 44 -1.28 0.04 17.20
N ALA A 45 -1.06 -1.14 16.63
CA ALA A 45 0.25 -1.64 16.24
C ALA A 45 0.23 -2.10 14.78
N ALA A 46 1.26 -1.70 14.03
CA ALA A 46 1.50 -2.23 12.69
C ALA A 46 1.88 -3.72 12.76
N ILE A 47 1.44 -4.50 11.77
CA ILE A 47 1.75 -5.94 11.67
C ILE A 47 2.53 -6.24 10.39
N GLU A 48 3.16 -7.41 10.32
CA GLU A 48 4.01 -7.83 9.19
C GLU A 48 3.24 -8.28 7.93
N PHE A 49 1.97 -7.87 7.81
CA PHE A 49 1.18 -7.99 6.59
C PHE A 49 1.16 -6.65 5.87
N TYR A 50 1.57 -6.64 4.60
CA TYR A 50 1.76 -5.39 3.85
C TYR A 50 0.91 -5.36 2.58
N CYS A 51 0.31 -4.20 2.31
CA CYS A 51 -0.13 -3.85 0.96
C CYS A 51 1.06 -3.21 0.23
N TRP A 52 1.37 -3.70 -0.97
CA TRP A 52 2.44 -3.17 -1.82
C TRP A 52 1.83 -2.45 -3.00
N ALA A 53 2.36 -1.27 -3.33
CA ALA A 53 1.96 -0.50 -4.50
C ALA A 53 3.18 -0.19 -5.35
N VAL A 54 3.07 -0.41 -6.67
CA VAL A 54 4.07 0.02 -7.64
C VAL A 54 3.41 1.06 -8.54
N ALA A 55 4.00 2.25 -8.61
CA ALA A 55 3.39 3.39 -9.29
C ALA A 55 4.41 4.27 -10.00
N ALA A 56 3.99 4.84 -11.13
CA ALA A 56 4.73 5.82 -11.90
C ALA A 56 3.78 6.97 -12.30
N PRO A 57 4.27 8.22 -12.36
CA PRO A 57 3.46 9.33 -12.85
C PRO A 57 3.15 9.14 -14.34
N ARG A 58 2.01 9.67 -14.76
CA ARG A 58 1.63 9.80 -16.17
C ARG A 58 1.57 11.26 -16.55
N ASN A 59 1.76 11.57 -17.83
CA ASN A 59 1.68 12.93 -18.36
C ASN A 59 0.24 13.30 -18.80
N ASP A 60 -0.75 12.50 -18.42
CA ASP A 60 -2.17 12.72 -18.65
C ASP A 60 -2.94 12.73 -17.30
N ARG A 61 -4.24 13.02 -17.36
CA ARG A 61 -5.11 13.02 -16.16
C ARG A 61 -5.80 11.68 -15.91
N LYS A 62 -5.18 10.56 -16.33
CA LYS A 62 -5.76 9.22 -16.17
C LYS A 62 -5.09 8.47 -15.03
N LEU A 63 -5.90 7.78 -14.24
CA LEU A 63 -5.46 6.81 -13.24
C LEU A 63 -5.85 5.41 -13.71
N VAL A 64 -4.87 4.51 -13.78
CA VAL A 64 -5.06 3.11 -14.15
C VAL A 64 -4.49 2.25 -13.03
N ILE A 65 -5.32 1.36 -12.48
CA ILE A 65 -4.99 0.54 -11.32
C ILE A 65 -5.21 -0.93 -11.67
N HIS A 66 -4.37 -1.79 -11.10
CA HIS A 66 -4.49 -3.25 -11.16
C HIS A 66 -4.04 -3.83 -9.82
N SER A 67 -4.73 -4.87 -9.34
CA SER A 67 -4.37 -5.64 -8.14
C SER A 67 -3.95 -7.06 -8.50
#